data_AF-A0A1W1DRR6-F1
#
_entry.id   AF-A0A1W1DRR6-F1
#
_cell.length_a   1.000
_cell.length_b   1.000
_cell.length_c   1.000
_cell.angle_alpha   90.00
_cell.angle_beta   90.00
_cell.angle_gamma   90.00
#
_symmetry.space_group_name_H-M   'P 1'
#
loop_
_entity.id
_entity.type
_entity.pdbx_description
1 polymer ?
#
loop_
_entity_poly.entity_id
_entity_poly.type
_entity_poly.pdbx_seq_one_letter_code
_entity_poly.pdbx_strand_id
1 'polypeptide(L)'
;MLLALSCVDIVIPYHELDYLSVCKKVKADIFVIGEDWGRKPHNQDVENYFNIKGKKVVQIKYSPKNSSTQIKKDVIAQFQRN
;
A
#
# COMPACT_ATOMS: atom_id res chain seq x y z
N MET A 1 -6.99 7.27 10.78
CA MET A 1 -7.75 6.33 9.93
C MET A 1 -7.15 4.92 9.98
N LEU A 2 -5.91 4.70 9.52
CA LEU A 2 -5.33 3.34 9.43
C LEU A 2 -5.24 2.59 10.78
N LEU A 3 -4.94 3.28 11.88
CA LEU A 3 -4.82 2.66 13.20
C LEU A 3 -6.17 2.16 13.77
N ALA A 4 -7.30 2.59 13.20
CA ALA A 4 -8.62 2.13 13.62
C ALA A 4 -9.04 0.80 12.96
N LEU A 5 -8.23 0.26 12.04
CA LEU A 5 -8.49 -1.02 11.40
C LEU A 5 -8.17 -2.18 12.35
N SER A 6 -9.04 -3.17 12.44
CA SER A 6 -8.92 -4.29 13.39
C SER A 6 -7.69 -5.19 13.16
N CYS A 7 -7.11 -5.16 11.96
CA CYS A 7 -5.95 -5.96 11.56
C CYS A 7 -4.62 -5.19 11.60
N VAL A 8 -4.60 -3.98 12.18
CA VAL A 8 -3.42 -3.11 12.20
C VAL A 8 -2.90 -2.95 13.62
N ASP A 9 -1.68 -3.45 13.87
CA ASP A 9 -1.00 -3.29 15.15
C ASP A 9 -0.27 -1.94 15.26
N ILE A 10 0.37 -1.50 14.17
CA ILE A 10 1.18 -0.28 14.14
C ILE A 10 0.96 0.51 12.85
N VAL A 11 1.05 1.84 12.96
CA VAL A 11 1.04 2.76 11.81
C VAL A 11 2.26 3.66 11.90
N ILE A 12 3.08 3.65 10.85
CA ILE A 12 4.28 4.49 10.76
C ILE A 12 4.08 5.48 9.61
N PRO A 13 4.02 6.79 9.88
CA PRO A 13 3.97 7.78 8.81
C PRO A 13 5.31 7.82 8.07
N TYR A 14 5.26 7.98 6.75
CA TYR A 14 6.39 8.35 5.93
C TYR A 14 6.00 9.56 5.07
N HIS A 15 6.94 10.48 4.87
CA HIS A 15 6.71 11.72 4.11
C HIS A 15 7.34 11.67 2.71
N GLU A 16 8.14 10.64 2.45
CA GLU A 16 8.80 10.35 1.17
C GLU A 16 8.66 8.86 0.86
N LEU A 17 8.81 8.47 -0.41
CA LEU A 17 8.70 7.08 -0.87
C LEU A 17 9.91 6.22 -0.46
N ASP A 18 10.23 6.21 0.84
CA ASP A 18 11.31 5.41 1.45
C ASP A 18 10.74 4.20 2.18
N TYR A 19 10.35 3.19 1.40
CA TYR A 19 9.83 1.92 1.93
C TYR A 19 10.90 1.12 2.68
N LEU A 20 12.15 1.20 2.24
CA LEU A 20 13.23 0.34 2.73
C LEU A 20 13.67 0.70 4.14
N SER A 21 13.76 1.99 4.50
CA SER A 21 14.12 2.36 5.86
C SER A 21 13.08 1.86 6.87
N VAL A 22 11.80 2.00 6.54
CA VAL A 22 10.69 1.51 7.35
C VAL A 22 10.74 -0.01 7.46
N CYS A 23 10.89 -0.73 6.34
CA CYS A 23 11.00 -2.20 6.33
C CYS A 23 12.14 -2.71 7.20
N LYS A 24 13.31 -2.06 7.15
CA LYS A 24 14.47 -2.38 7.99
C LYS A 24 14.16 -2.13 9.46
N LYS A 25 13.55 -0.99 9.79
CA LYS A 25 13.21 -0.59 11.17
C LYS A 25 12.23 -1.57 11.83
N VAL A 26 11.20 -2.01 11.09
CA VAL A 26 10.21 -2.98 11.59
C VAL A 26 10.63 -4.44 11.40
N LYS A 27 11.80 -4.67 10.79
CA LYS A 27 12.33 -6.00 10.46
C LYS A 27 11.37 -6.85 9.62
N ALA A 28 10.64 -6.22 8.69
CA ALA A 28 9.61 -6.87 7.88
C ALA A 28 10.13 -8.13 7.16
N ASP A 29 9.39 -9.24 7.23
CA ASP A 29 9.67 -10.49 6.51
C ASP A 29 8.86 -10.63 5.22
N ILE A 30 7.71 -9.94 5.17
CA ILE A 30 6.81 -9.90 4.03
C ILE A 30 6.47 -8.43 3.73
N PHE A 31 6.58 -8.05 2.46
CA PHE A 31 6.13 -6.74 1.95
C PHE A 31 4.95 -6.96 1.00
N VAL A 32 3.80 -6.35 1.30
CA VAL A 32 2.57 -6.55 0.53
C VAL A 32 2.35 -5.36 -0.40
N ILE A 33 2.09 -5.64 -1.68
CA ILE A 33 1.91 -4.64 -2.74
C ILE A 33 0.58 -4.85 -3.48
N GLY A 34 0.07 -3.79 -4.09
CA GLY A 34 -1.10 -3.84 -4.97
C GLY A 34 -0.75 -4.05 -6.43
N GLU A 35 -1.78 -4.09 -7.27
CA GLU A 35 -1.64 -4.30 -8.73
C GLU A 35 -0.99 -3.11 -9.45
N ASP A 36 -0.94 -1.94 -8.81
CA ASP A 36 -0.36 -0.71 -9.34
C ASP A 36 1.14 -0.54 -9.02
N TRP A 37 1.79 -1.53 -8.39
CA TRP A 37 3.18 -1.45 -7.95
C TRP A 37 4.14 -1.07 -9.07
N GLY A 38 3.95 -1.59 -10.28
CA GLY A 38 4.74 -1.20 -11.45
C GLY A 38 6.23 -1.53 -11.34
N ARG A 39 7.08 -0.78 -12.06
CA ARG A 39 8.53 -1.08 -12.24
C ARG A 39 9.45 0.12 -12.03
N LYS A 40 9.05 1.08 -11.19
CA LYS A 40 9.90 2.24 -10.87
C LYS A 40 11.15 1.78 -10.08
N PRO A 41 12.28 2.49 -10.17
CA PRO A 41 13.52 2.09 -9.50
C PRO A 41 13.35 1.77 -8.00
N HIS A 42 12.68 2.65 -7.25
CA HIS A 42 12.43 2.46 -5.82
C HIS A 42 11.58 1.21 -5.49
N ASN A 43 10.75 0.75 -6.43
CA ASN A 43 9.94 -0.47 -6.26
C ASN A 43 10.79 -1.73 -6.49
N GLN A 44 11.64 -1.68 -7.52
CA GLN A 44 12.61 -2.74 -7.80
C GLN A 44 13.66 -2.87 -6.68
N ASP A 45 14.06 -1.77 -6.06
CA ASP A 45 14.97 -1.78 -4.91
C ASP A 45 14.40 -2.56 -3.73
N VAL A 46 13.08 -2.45 -3.48
CA VAL A 46 12.38 -3.26 -2.47
C VAL A 46 12.38 -4.74 -2.87
N GLU A 47 12.01 -5.07 -4.10
CA GLU A 47 12.02 -6.45 -4.61
C GLU A 47 13.41 -7.09 -4.46
N ASN A 48 14.45 -6.38 -4.87
CA ASN A 48 15.85 -6.83 -4.79
C ASN A 48 16.27 -7.04 -3.33
N TYR A 49 15.97 -6.09 -2.44
CA TYR A 49 16.31 -6.20 -1.02
C TYR A 49 15.65 -7.42 -0.38
N PHE A 50 14.36 -7.64 -0.62
CA PHE A 50 13.65 -8.80 -0.06
C PHE A 50 14.18 -10.10 -0.65
N ASN A 51 14.40 -10.18 -1.97
CA ASN A 51 14.93 -11.37 -2.64
C ASN A 51 16.31 -11.77 -2.11
N ILE A 52 17.26 -10.82 -2.02
CA ILE A 52 18.62 -11.08 -1.48
C ILE A 52 18.58 -11.58 -0.03
N LYS A 53 17.59 -11.13 0.75
CA LYS A 53 17.42 -11.53 2.15
C LYS A 53 16.61 -12.81 2.34
N GLY A 54 16.16 -13.47 1.26
CA GLY A 54 15.29 -14.65 1.35
C GLY A 54 13.88 -14.33 1.88
N LYS A 55 13.46 -13.07 1.77
CA LYS A 55 12.18 -12.53 2.24
C LYS A 55 11.21 -12.37 1.05
N LYS A 56 9.93 -12.13 1.34
CA LYS A 56 8.88 -12.16 0.30
C LYS A 56 8.30 -10.79 -0.01
N VAL A 57 8.14 -10.50 -1.29
CA VAL A 57 7.19 -9.49 -1.77
C VAL A 57 5.95 -10.23 -2.27
N VAL A 58 4.77 -9.85 -1.77
CA VAL A 58 3.49 -10.51 -2.09
C VAL A 58 2.55 -9.51 -2.72
N GLN A 59 2.11 -9.78 -3.93
CA GLN A 59 1.11 -8.97 -4.61
C GLN A 59 -0.31 -9.47 -4.31
N ILE A 60 -1.20 -8.56 -3.90
CA ILE A 60 -2.61 -8.84 -3.67
C ILE A 60 -3.47 -8.19 -4.76
N LYS A 61 -4.61 -8.83 -5.07
CA LYS A 61 -5.61 -8.25 -5.97
C LYS A 61 -6.47 -7.24 -5.22
N TYR A 62 -6.82 -6.15 -5.88
CA TYR A 62 -7.73 -5.19 -5.28
C TYR A 62 -9.17 -5.71 -5.21
N SER A 63 -9.90 -5.21 -4.23
CA SER A 63 -11.34 -5.46 -4.14
C SER A 63 -12.06 -4.70 -5.26
N PRO A 64 -12.87 -5.37 -6.10
CA PRO A 64 -13.58 -4.71 -7.19
C PRO A 64 -14.74 -3.83 -6.69
N LYS A 65 -15.12 -3.92 -5.41
CA LYS A 65 -16.34 -3.30 -4.89
C LYS A 65 -16.20 -1.79 -4.67
N ASN A 66 -15.04 -1.33 -4.18
CA ASN A 66 -14.90 0.03 -3.65
C ASN A 66 -13.63 0.69 -4.19
N SER A 67 -13.72 1.98 -4.53
CA SER A 67 -12.55 2.84 -4.79
C SER A 67 -12.85 4.28 -4.36
N SER A 68 -11.83 5.04 -3.97
CA SER A 68 -11.97 6.47 -3.63
C SER A 68 -12.49 7.28 -4.82
N THR A 69 -12.06 6.95 -6.04
CA THR A 69 -12.56 7.54 -7.28
C THR A 69 -14.05 7.34 -7.44
N GLN A 70 -14.56 6.11 -7.22
CA GLN A 70 -15.99 5.84 -7.35
C GLN A 70 -16.80 6.52 -6.24
N ILE A 71 -16.34 6.45 -4.98
CA ILE A 71 -16.99 7.14 -3.86
C ILE A 71 -17.10 8.66 -4.15
N LYS A 72 -16.04 9.29 -4.64
CA LYS A 72 -16.05 10.71 -5.00
C LYS A 72 -17.08 11.01 -6.10
N LYS A 73 -17.13 10.17 -7.15
CA LYS A 73 -18.12 10.32 -8.23
C LYS A 73 -19.55 10.19 -7.68
N ASP A 74 -19.80 9.22 -6.84
CA ASP A 74 -21.13 8.97 -6.25
C ASP A 74 -21.59 10.14 -5.39
N VAL A 75 -20.71 10.69 -4.54
CA VAL A 75 -21.00 11.86 -3.70
C VAL A 75 -21.32 13.09 -4.56
N ILE A 76 -20.53 13.36 -5.60
CA ILE A 76 -20.79 14.49 -6.53
C ILE A 76 -22.14 14.30 -7.25
N ALA A 77 -22.42 13.09 -7.74
CA ALA A 77 -23.66 12.78 -8.44
C ALA A 77 -24.89 12.84 -7.51
N GLN A 78 -24.75 12.51 -6.22
CA GLN A 78 -25.80 12.72 -5.22
C GLN A 78 -26.07 14.20 -4.99
N PHE A 79 -25.01 15.01 -4.87
CA PHE A 79 -25.14 16.46 -4.67
C PHE A 79 -25.81 17.16 -5.86
N GLN A 80 -25.47 16.79 -7.09
CA GLN A 80 -26.03 17.41 -8.31
C GLN A 80 -27.49 17.03 -8.62
N ARG A 81 -28.03 16.00 -7.95
CA ARG A 81 -29.44 15.59 -8.10
C ARG A 81 -30.39 16.35 -7.17
N ASN A 82 -29.84 17.03 -6.17
CA ASN A 82 -30.57 17.92 -5.25
C ASN A 82 -30.50 19.36 -5.75
#